data_AF-A0A3B9L7H6-F1
#
_entry.id   AF-A0A3B9L7H6-F1
#
_cell.length_a   1.000
_cell.length_b   1.000
_cell.length_c   1.000
_cell.angle_alpha   90.00
_cell.angle_beta   90.00
_cell.angle_gamma   90.00
#
_symmetry.space_group_name_H-M   'P 1'
#
loop_
_entity.id
_entity.type
_entity.pdbx_description
1 polymer ?
#
loop_
_entity_poly.entity_id
_entity_poly.type
_entity_poly.pdbx_seq_one_letter_code
_entity_poly.pdbx_strand_id
1 'polypeptide(L)' 'GVSSWPIWTKEVSTFPWSYSSKEVAYILEGEVTVIANDGTSVSFGAGDLVTFETGLNCTWHVKKALKKHYHFE' A
#
# COMPACT_ATOMS: atom_id res chain seq x y z
N GLY A 1 5.65 18.33 -0.72
CA GLY A 1 6.28 17.29 0.12
C GLY A 1 5.23 16.27 0.54
N VAL A 2 5.65 15.06 0.92
CA VAL A 2 4.78 13.94 1.35
C VAL A 2 3.74 14.32 2.42
N SER A 3 3.98 15.35 3.22
CA SER A 3 3.05 15.90 4.21
C SER A 3 1.78 16.55 3.61
N SER A 4 1.73 16.80 2.30
CA SER A 4 0.51 17.27 1.61
C SER A 4 -0.33 16.13 1.05
N TRP A 5 0.13 14.88 1.16
CA TRP A 5 -0.58 13.73 0.62
C TRP A 5 -1.75 13.35 1.52
N PRO A 6 -2.91 12.97 0.96
CA PRO A 6 -4.01 12.45 1.74
C PRO A 6 -3.57 11.22 2.56
N ILE A 7 -4.09 11.13 3.78
CA ILE A 7 -3.85 9.98 4.66
C ILE A 7 -4.98 8.98 4.42
N TRP A 8 -4.59 7.74 4.21
CA TRP A 8 -5.49 6.62 4.13
C TRP A 8 -5.27 5.70 5.34
N THR A 9 -6.38 5.31 5.98
CA THR A 9 -6.39 4.42 7.13
C THR A 9 -7.30 3.24 6.87
N LYS A 10 -6.87 2.04 7.27
CA LYS A 10 -7.66 0.82 7.10
C LYS A 10 -7.39 -0.17 8.22
N GLU A 11 -8.45 -0.81 8.68
CA GLU A 11 -8.37 -1.87 9.67
C GLU A 11 -7.82 -3.18 9.08
N VAL A 12 -7.56 -4.15 9.96
CA VAL A 12 -7.11 -5.50 9.58
C VAL A 12 -8.12 -6.11 8.62
N SER A 13 -7.70 -6.33 7.37
CA SER A 13 -8.56 -6.74 6.27
C SER A 13 -7.70 -7.21 5.09
N THR A 14 -8.22 -8.18 4.35
CA THR A 14 -7.58 -8.67 3.13
C THR A 14 -8.47 -8.33 1.94
N PHE A 15 -7.94 -7.59 0.97
CA PHE A 15 -8.69 -7.20 -0.22
C PHE A 15 -7.79 -7.11 -1.47
N PRO A 16 -8.31 -7.49 -2.64
CA PRO A 16 -7.62 -7.27 -3.90
C PRO A 16 -7.63 -5.78 -4.26
N TRP A 17 -6.51 -5.27 -4.77
CA TRP A 17 -6.36 -3.90 -5.23
C TRP A 17 -5.62 -3.85 -6.56
N SER A 18 -6.09 -2.98 -7.46
CA SER A 18 -5.51 -2.80 -8.78
C SER A 18 -5.14 -1.34 -8.97
N TYR A 19 -3.89 -1.11 -9.34
CA TYR A 19 -3.34 0.21 -9.58
C TYR A 19 -3.52 0.60 -11.04
N SER A 20 -4.43 1.53 -11.32
CA SER A 20 -4.65 2.06 -12.68
C SER A 20 -3.61 3.11 -13.07
N SER A 21 -2.98 3.75 -12.09
CA SER A 21 -1.93 4.76 -12.24
C SER A 21 -0.80 4.47 -11.26
N LYS A 22 0.34 5.12 -11.45
CA LYS A 22 1.47 5.00 -10.53
C LYS A 22 1.07 5.60 -9.17
N GLU A 23 1.03 4.78 -8.13
CA GLU A 23 0.76 5.23 -6.75
C GLU A 23 2.04 5.12 -5.92
N VAL A 24 2.46 6.22 -5.29
CA VAL A 24 3.47 6.19 -4.24
C VAL A 24 2.75 6.21 -2.90
N ALA A 25 3.02 5.20 -2.08
CA ALA A 25 2.45 5.06 -0.75
C ALA A 25 3.56 5.04 0.30
N TYR A 26 3.44 5.91 1.29
CA TYR A 26 4.32 5.96 2.45
C TYR A 26 3.59 5.46 3.68
N ILE A 27 4.08 4.40 4.29
CA ILE A 27 3.42 3.77 5.42
C ILE A 27 3.84 4.49 6.69
N LEU A 28 2.87 5.08 7.37
CA LEU A 28 3.06 5.74 8.66
C LEU A 28 3.00 4.75 9.81
N GLU A 29 2.05 3.81 9.74
CA GLU A 29 1.79 2.84 10.81
C GLU A 29 1.13 1.58 10.25
N GLY A 30 1.31 0.45 10.92
CA GLY A 30 0.68 -0.81 10.56
C GLY A 30 1.62 -1.81 9.91
N GLU A 31 1.07 -2.97 9.59
CA GLU A 31 1.78 -4.09 8.99
C GLU A 31 0.92 -4.67 7.87
N VAL A 32 1.46 -4.65 6.66
CA VAL A 32 0.80 -5.14 5.46
C VAL A 32 1.69 -6.12 4.73
N THR A 33 1.06 -7.16 4.17
CA THR A 33 1.69 -8.02 3.17
C THR A 33 0.93 -7.84 1.86
N VAL A 34 1.61 -7.34 0.83
CA VAL A 34 1.06 -7.27 -0.53
C VAL A 34 1.51 -8.49 -1.31
N ILE A 35 0.57 -9.16 -1.97
CA ILE A 35 0.84 -10.32 -2.80
C ILE A 35 0.58 -9.91 -4.25
N ALA A 36 1.63 -9.77 -5.04
CA ALA A 36 1.55 -9.50 -6.47
C ALA A 36 1.02 -10.74 -7.21
N ASN A 37 0.43 -10.52 -8.38
CA ASN A 37 -0.13 -11.60 -9.20
C ASN A 37 0.93 -12.60 -9.71
N ASP A 38 2.20 -12.20 -9.76
CA ASP A 38 3.33 -13.09 -10.06
C ASP A 38 3.64 -14.08 -8.92
N GLY A 39 2.90 -14.03 -7.80
CA GLY A 39 3.14 -14.84 -6.60
C GLY A 39 4.17 -14.23 -5.64
N THR A 40 4.79 -13.12 -6.02
CA THR A 40 5.70 -12.37 -5.15
C THR A 40 4.93 -11.75 -4.00
N SER A 41 5.32 -12.06 -2.76
CA SER A 41 4.76 -11.41 -1.57
C SER A 41 5.78 -10.49 -0.92
N VAL A 42 5.36 -9.24 -0.68
CA VAL A 42 6.19 -8.20 -0.08
C VAL A 42 5.51 -7.74 1.20
N SER A 43 6.24 -7.84 2.31
CA SER A 43 5.77 -7.35 3.61
C SER A 43 6.43 -6.03 3.92
N PHE A 44 5.65 -5.04 4.32
CA PHE A 44 6.14 -3.71 4.66
C PHE A 44 5.30 -3.10 5.77
N GLY A 45 5.87 -2.12 6.48
CA GLY A 45 5.25 -1.54 7.67
C GLY A 45 5.61 -0.08 7.88
N ALA A 46 5.39 0.41 9.10
CA ALA A 46 5.65 1.79 9.48
C ALA A 46 7.08 2.25 9.10
N GLY A 47 7.20 3.30 8.30
CA GLY A 47 8.46 3.86 7.81
C GLY A 47 8.85 3.42 6.39
N ASP A 48 8.15 2.45 5.80
CA ASP A 48 8.41 2.02 4.43
C ASP A 48 7.77 2.94 3.38
N LEU A 49 8.49 3.18 2.29
CA LEU A 49 7.97 3.83 1.08
C LEU A 49 7.84 2.79 -0.03
N VAL A 50 6.61 2.53 -0.45
CA VAL A 50 6.27 1.59 -1.52
C VAL A 50 5.75 2.34 -2.73
N THR A 51 6.22 1.94 -3.91
CA THR A 51 5.76 2.49 -5.19
C THR A 51 5.10 1.37 -5.98
N PHE A 52 3.88 1.62 -6.41
CA PHE A 52 3.08 0.72 -7.24
C PHE A 52 3.04 1.25 -8.65
N GLU A 53 3.42 0.43 -9.61
CA GLU A 53 3.38 0.78 -11.04
C GLU A 53 1.95 0.74 -11.58
N THR A 54 1.71 1.48 -12.66
CA THR A 54 0.43 1.43 -13.38
C THR A 54 0.19 0.02 -13.96
N GLY A 55 -1.05 -0.46 -13.88
CA GLY A 55 -1.44 -1.81 -14.28
C GLY A 55 -1.12 -2.90 -13.26
N LEU A 56 -0.55 -2.56 -12.09
CA LEU A 56 -0.18 -3.56 -11.08
C LEU A 56 -1.41 -4.07 -10.32
N ASN A 57 -1.62 -5.37 -10.35
CA ASN A 57 -2.67 -6.07 -9.61
C ASN A 57 -2.05 -6.83 -8.43
N CYS A 58 -2.55 -6.56 -7.24
CA CYS A 58 -2.02 -7.17 -6.03
C CYS A 58 -3.08 -7.30 -4.94
N THR A 59 -2.88 -8.24 -4.02
CA THR A 59 -3.77 -8.44 -2.88
C THR A 59 -3.15 -7.85 -1.64
N TRP A 60 -3.83 -6.90 -1.03
CA TRP A 60 -3.43 -6.29 0.23
C TRP A 60 -3.90 -7.17 1.38
N HIS A 61 -2.98 -7.65 2.20
CA HIS A 61 -3.26 -8.37 3.44
C HIS A 61 -2.83 -7.50 4.62
N VAL A 62 -3.78 -6.75 5.17
CA VAL A 62 -3.55 -5.87 6.31
C VAL A 62 -3.60 -6.70 7.59
N LYS A 63 -2.46 -6.91 8.25
CA LYS A 63 -2.34 -7.67 9.51
C LYS A 63 -2.56 -6.79 10.74
N LYS A 64 -2.21 -5.51 10.64
CA LYS A 64 -2.44 -4.48 11.67
C LYS A 64 -3.00 -3.23 11.03
N ALA A 65 -3.79 -2.46 11.79
CA ALA A 65 -4.36 -1.20 11.35
C ALA A 65 -3.32 -0.36 10.60
N LEU A 66 -3.58 -0.15 9.32
CA LEU A 66 -2.69 0.47 8.37
C LEU A 66 -3.01 1.96 8.30
N LYS A 67 -1.97 2.78 8.38
CA LYS A 67 -2.01 4.21 8.12
C LYS A 67 -0.93 4.52 7.10
N LYS A 68 -1.31 5.07 5.94
CA LYS A 68 -0.38 5.43 4.88
C LYS A 68 -0.73 6.78 4.25
N HIS A 69 0.26 7.54 3.83
CA HIS A 69 0.08 8.60 2.85
C HIS A 69 0.07 7.97 1.46
N TYR A 70 -0.82 8.41 0.58
CA TYR A 70 -0.85 7.95 -0.81
C TYR A 70 -0.83 9.15 -1.76
N HIS A 71 -0.17 8.96 -2.90
CA HIS A 71 -0.11 9.96 -3.96
C HIS A 71 -0.16 9.27 -5.32
N PHE A 72 -1.09 9.72 -6.14
CA PHE A 72 -1.22 9.29 -7.53
C PHE A 72 -0.48 10.28 -8.42
N GLU A 73 0.39 9.77 -9.29
CA GLU A 73 0.99 10.52 -10.41
C GLU A 73 0.25 10.26 -11.73
#